data_AF-A0A3D0QHR3-F1
#
_entry.id   AF-A0A3D0QHR3-F1
#
_cell.length_a   1.000
_cell.length_b   1.000
_cell.length_c   1.000
_cell.angle_alpha   90.00
_cell.angle_beta   90.00
_cell.angle_gamma   90.00
#
_symmetry.space_group_name_H-M   'P 1'
#
loop_
_entity.id
_entity.type
_entity.pdbx_description
1 polymer ?
#
loop_
_entity_poly.entity_id
_entity_poly.type
_entity_poly.pdbx_seq_one_letter_code
_entity_poly.pdbx_strand_id
1 'polypeptide(L)'
;MRGALYDFFERDHRRLEMLLDKAIAPEDGFDMEAYTAFRQGLLKHIRMEETVLLPAALKLRGGDPLPIAAKIRLDHGALTALMVPPPSKTIIRAVKGILADHDLLEERPGGMYESIENLSGAHAEELLAKARITPEVRLQPNQTGDHILEATKRAVARAGYNLDDFS
;
A
#
# COMPACT_ATOMS: atom_id res chain seq x y z
N MET A 1 8.03 -19.23 6.63
CA MET A 1 8.40 -19.75 5.30
C MET A 1 7.90 -18.77 4.27
N ARG A 2 8.72 -18.43 3.27
CA ARG A 2 8.23 -17.73 2.07
C ARG A 2 7.44 -18.71 1.23
N GLY A 3 6.21 -18.36 0.87
CA GLY A 3 5.32 -19.19 0.08
C GLY A 3 4.57 -18.37 -0.96
N ALA A 4 3.47 -18.91 -1.48
CA ALA A 4 2.78 -18.37 -2.64
C ALA A 4 2.09 -17.02 -2.36
N LEU A 5 1.68 -16.75 -1.11
CA LEU A 5 1.17 -15.42 -0.73
C LEU A 5 2.32 -14.42 -0.74
N TYR A 6 3.41 -14.72 -0.04
CA TYR A 6 4.59 -13.85 -0.01
C TYR A 6 5.04 -13.48 -1.43
N ASP A 7 5.26 -14.48 -2.29
CA ASP A 7 5.73 -14.25 -3.66
C ASP A 7 4.73 -13.47 -4.51
N PHE A 8 3.43 -13.58 -4.23
CA PHE A 8 2.40 -12.83 -4.96
C PHE A 8 2.44 -11.35 -4.60
N PHE A 9 2.47 -11.02 -3.31
CA PHE A 9 2.46 -9.63 -2.85
C PHE A 9 3.80 -8.93 -3.12
N GLU A 10 4.94 -9.59 -2.91
CA GLU A 10 6.26 -9.04 -3.27
C GLU A 10 6.35 -8.73 -4.78
N ARG A 11 5.84 -9.60 -5.65
CA ARG A 11 5.77 -9.31 -7.10
C ARG A 11 4.85 -8.15 -7.41
N ASP A 12 3.76 -7.98 -6.66
CA ASP A 12 2.86 -6.85 -6.83
C ASP A 12 3.54 -5.53 -6.41
N HIS A 13 4.34 -5.53 -5.35
CA HIS A 13 5.21 -4.39 -4.99
C HIS A 13 6.15 -4.03 -6.13
N ARG A 14 6.89 -5.00 -6.68
CA ARG A 14 7.79 -4.74 -7.83
C ARG A 14 7.05 -4.18 -9.04
N ARG A 15 5.83 -4.65 -9.31
CA ARG A 15 4.97 -4.10 -10.36
C ARG A 15 4.59 -2.64 -10.08
N LEU A 16 4.23 -2.31 -8.84
CA LEU A 16 3.87 -0.95 -8.43
C LEU A 16 5.06 0.00 -8.49
N GLU A 17 6.24 -0.42 -8.02
CA GLU A 17 7.49 0.32 -8.14
C GLU A 17 7.79 0.68 -9.59
N MET A 18 7.70 -0.29 -10.51
CA MET A 18 7.91 -0.04 -11.94
C MET A 18 6.92 0.98 -12.52
N LEU A 19 5.66 0.95 -12.10
CA LEU A 19 4.65 1.92 -12.54
C LEU A 19 4.96 3.32 -12.02
N LEU A 20 5.37 3.43 -10.75
CA LEU A 20 5.76 4.69 -10.16
C LEU A 20 7.02 5.26 -10.80
N ASP A 21 8.05 4.44 -11.03
CA ASP A 21 9.28 4.84 -11.71
C ASP A 21 9.00 5.31 -13.14
N LYS A 22 8.12 4.62 -13.87
CA LYS A 22 7.66 5.09 -15.19
C LYS A 22 6.95 6.43 -15.09
N ALA A 23 6.08 6.62 -14.09
CA ALA A 23 5.34 7.86 -13.89
C ALA A 23 6.24 9.08 -13.66
N ILE A 24 7.43 8.88 -13.09
CA ILE A 24 8.37 9.95 -12.71
C ILE A 24 9.58 10.04 -13.66
N ALA A 25 9.65 9.21 -14.69
CA ALA A 25 10.73 9.20 -15.66
C ALA A 25 10.82 10.45 -16.56
N PRO A 26 9.72 11.13 -16.95
CA PRO A 26 9.80 12.36 -17.74
C PRO A 26 10.58 13.48 -17.02
N GLU A 27 11.40 14.22 -17.75
CA GLU A 27 12.15 15.37 -17.20
C GLU A 27 11.21 16.51 -16.79
N ASP A 28 10.16 16.73 -17.59
CA ASP A 28 9.12 17.74 -17.35
C ASP A 28 7.77 17.07 -17.06
N GLY A 29 7.30 17.23 -15.82
CA GLY A 29 5.99 16.74 -15.39
C GLY A 29 5.97 15.26 -14.99
N PHE A 30 4.83 14.60 -15.21
CA PHE A 30 4.60 13.20 -14.86
C PHE A 30 3.88 12.48 -16.00
N ASP A 31 4.23 11.21 -16.24
CA ASP A 31 3.40 10.34 -17.08
C ASP A 31 2.13 10.00 -16.30
N MET A 32 1.04 10.70 -16.65
CA MET A 32 -0.24 10.60 -15.96
C MET A 32 -0.95 9.26 -16.22
N GLU A 33 -0.64 8.57 -17.31
CA GLU A 33 -1.18 7.23 -17.57
C GLU A 33 -0.53 6.23 -16.62
N ALA A 34 0.80 6.25 -16.52
CA ALA A 34 1.55 5.42 -15.57
C ALA A 34 1.18 5.74 -14.11
N TYR A 35 1.03 7.03 -13.77
CA TYR A 35 0.60 7.43 -12.43
C TYR A 35 -0.82 6.96 -12.11
N THR A 36 -1.74 7.00 -13.07
CA THR A 36 -3.11 6.48 -12.89
C THR A 36 -3.10 4.97 -12.67
N ALA A 37 -2.30 4.24 -13.44
CA ALA A 37 -2.12 2.80 -13.27
C ALA A 37 -1.50 2.45 -11.91
N PHE A 38 -0.51 3.22 -11.45
CA PHE A 38 0.07 3.10 -10.11
C PHE A 38 -0.98 3.34 -9.03
N ARG A 39 -1.74 4.44 -9.09
CA ARG A 39 -2.81 4.77 -8.12
C ARG A 39 -3.84 3.64 -8.02
N GLN A 40 -4.33 3.16 -9.15
CA GLN A 40 -5.31 2.07 -9.18
C GLN A 40 -4.74 0.79 -8.58
N GLY A 41 -3.52 0.44 -8.99
CA GLY A 41 -2.80 -0.72 -8.49
C GLY A 41 -2.58 -0.67 -6.99
N LEU A 42 -2.09 0.45 -6.45
CA LEU A 42 -1.82 0.61 -5.02
C LEU A 42 -3.10 0.52 -4.19
N LEU A 43 -4.18 1.18 -4.62
CA LEU A 43 -5.45 1.10 -3.90
C LEU A 43 -6.06 -0.31 -3.95
N LYS A 44 -5.88 -1.05 -5.05
CA LYS A 44 -6.25 -2.46 -5.11
C LYS A 44 -5.38 -3.31 -4.18
N HIS A 45 -4.07 -3.05 -4.13
CA HIS A 45 -3.13 -3.72 -3.26
C HIS A 45 -3.54 -3.61 -1.79
N ILE A 46 -3.68 -2.37 -1.30
CA ILE A 46 -4.18 -2.05 0.04
C ILE A 46 -5.51 -2.75 0.31
N ARG A 47 -6.41 -2.77 -0.69
CA ARG A 47 -7.70 -3.47 -0.55
C ARG A 47 -7.53 -4.98 -0.36
N MET A 48 -6.62 -5.64 -1.09
CA MET A 48 -6.35 -7.07 -0.90
C MET A 48 -5.93 -7.34 0.54
N GLU A 49 -5.06 -6.51 1.10
CA GLU A 49 -4.56 -6.69 2.46
C GLU A 49 -5.62 -6.43 3.53
N GLU A 50 -6.35 -5.31 3.41
CA GLU A 50 -7.38 -4.91 4.37
C GLU A 50 -8.61 -5.82 4.36
N THR A 51 -8.92 -6.43 3.21
CA THR A 51 -10.15 -7.23 3.06
C THR A 51 -9.91 -8.73 3.04
N VAL A 52 -8.68 -9.18 2.76
CA VAL A 52 -8.32 -10.60 2.71
C VAL A 52 -7.30 -10.95 3.79
N LEU A 53 -6.10 -10.36 3.75
CA LEU A 53 -4.99 -10.82 4.58
C LEU A 53 -5.16 -10.47 6.06
N LEU A 54 -5.33 -9.18 6.39
CA LEU A 54 -5.45 -8.73 7.78
C LEU A 54 -6.66 -9.36 8.50
N PRO A 55 -7.86 -9.47 7.88
CA PRO A 55 -8.98 -10.18 8.48
C PRO A 55 -8.73 -11.68 8.68
N ALA A 56 -8.05 -12.34 7.72
CA ALA A 56 -7.70 -13.75 7.86
C ALA A 56 -6.71 -13.96 9.02
N ALA A 57 -5.67 -13.13 9.12
CA ALA A 57 -4.72 -13.16 10.21
C ALA A 57 -5.39 -12.97 11.57
N LEU A 58 -6.28 -11.99 11.68
CA LEU A 58 -7.06 -11.73 12.90
C LEU A 58 -7.89 -12.96 13.31
N LYS A 59 -8.56 -13.60 12.34
CA LYS A 59 -9.37 -14.80 12.59
C LYS A 59 -8.50 -15.98 13.04
N LEU A 60 -7.39 -16.23 12.35
CA LEU A 60 -6.46 -17.33 12.66
C LEU A 60 -5.78 -17.16 14.02
N ARG A 61 -5.65 -15.92 14.49
CA ARG A 61 -5.13 -15.58 15.82
C ARG A 61 -6.22 -15.42 16.88
N GLY A 62 -7.43 -15.93 16.64
CA GLY A 62 -8.51 -15.94 17.63
C GLY A 62 -9.00 -14.54 18.03
N GLY A 63 -8.86 -13.55 17.14
CA GLY A 63 -9.25 -12.16 17.41
C GLY A 63 -8.12 -11.26 17.89
N ASP A 64 -6.90 -11.77 18.07
CA ASP A 64 -5.73 -10.94 18.38
C ASP A 64 -5.08 -10.41 17.08
N PRO A 65 -4.96 -9.08 16.88
CA PRO A 65 -4.34 -8.51 15.67
C PRO A 65 -2.81 -8.68 15.68
N LEU A 66 -2.21 -8.90 14.50
CA LEU A 66 -0.73 -8.92 14.39
C LEU A 66 -0.15 -7.63 15.01
N PRO A 67 0.99 -7.69 15.72
CA PRO A 67 1.56 -6.50 16.39
C PRO A 67 1.77 -5.30 15.46
N ILE A 68 2.08 -5.55 14.18
CA ILE A 68 2.30 -4.53 13.16
C ILE A 68 1.01 -4.03 12.48
N ALA A 69 -0.13 -4.70 12.67
CA ALA A 69 -1.35 -4.43 11.92
C ALA A 69 -1.87 -2.99 12.11
N ALA A 70 -1.67 -2.40 13.30
CA ALA A 70 -2.06 -1.00 13.54
C ALA A 70 -1.22 -0.03 12.71
N LYS A 71 0.10 -0.26 12.59
CA LYS A 71 1.00 0.56 11.78
C LYS A 71 0.69 0.43 10.29
N ILE A 72 0.51 -0.81 9.81
CA ILE A 72 0.11 -1.11 8.42
C ILE A 72 -1.15 -0.32 8.02
N ARG A 73 -2.20 -0.34 8.87
CA ARG A 73 -3.44 0.41 8.61
C ARG A 73 -3.24 1.93 8.58
N LEU A 74 -2.36 2.45 9.43
CA LEU A 74 -2.02 3.88 9.41
C LEU A 74 -1.30 4.25 8.12
N ASP A 75 -0.36 3.42 7.66
CA ASP A 75 0.36 3.60 6.40
C ASP A 75 -0.60 3.56 5.20
N HIS A 76 -1.51 2.58 5.16
CA HIS A 76 -2.56 2.50 4.16
C HIS A 76 -3.41 3.78 4.11
N GLY A 77 -3.77 4.33 5.27
CA GLY A 77 -4.51 5.58 5.38
C GLY A 77 -3.73 6.78 4.82
N ALA A 78 -2.43 6.86 5.12
CA ALA A 78 -1.56 7.92 4.59
C ALA A 78 -1.35 7.79 3.07
N LEU A 79 -1.04 6.59 2.57
CA LEU A 79 -0.86 6.30 1.15
C LEU A 79 -2.14 6.60 0.37
N THR A 80 -3.29 6.14 0.86
CA THR A 80 -4.59 6.45 0.24
C THR A 80 -4.86 7.96 0.18
N ALA A 81 -4.52 8.70 1.24
CA ALA A 81 -4.69 10.16 1.26
C ALA A 81 -3.77 10.86 0.26
N LEU A 82 -2.53 10.39 0.10
CA LEU A 82 -1.57 10.90 -0.89
C LEU A 82 -2.03 10.66 -2.34
N MET A 83 -2.91 9.67 -2.57
CA MET A 83 -3.48 9.41 -3.90
C MET A 83 -4.61 10.39 -4.26
N VAL A 84 -5.07 11.25 -3.35
CA VAL A 84 -6.14 12.22 -3.60
C VAL A 84 -5.66 13.45 -4.38
N PRO A 85 -4.64 14.21 -3.94
CA PRO A 85 -4.11 15.34 -4.70
C PRO A 85 -3.41 14.90 -6.00
N PRO A 86 -3.27 15.81 -6.99
CA PRO A 86 -2.42 15.57 -8.15
C PRO A 86 -0.97 15.28 -7.74
N PRO A 87 -0.19 14.56 -8.57
CA PRO A 87 1.20 14.28 -8.24
C PRO A 87 2.01 15.57 -8.16
N SER A 88 2.90 15.64 -7.17
CA SER A 88 3.91 16.68 -7.02
C SER A 88 5.21 16.04 -6.55
N LYS A 89 6.36 16.72 -6.69
CA LYS A 89 7.65 16.17 -6.23
C LYS A 89 7.61 15.78 -4.74
N THR A 90 7.00 16.62 -3.89
CA THR A 90 6.80 16.35 -2.46
C THR A 90 5.92 15.12 -2.23
N ILE A 91 4.78 15.03 -2.92
CA ILE A 91 3.86 13.88 -2.78
C ILE A 91 4.54 12.59 -3.21
N ILE A 92 5.24 12.59 -4.35
CA ILE A 92 5.96 11.42 -4.86
C ILE A 92 7.04 10.98 -3.88
N ARG A 93 7.84 11.92 -3.34
CA ARG A 93 8.86 11.58 -2.33
C ARG A 93 8.24 10.99 -1.07
N ALA A 94 7.13 11.56 -0.60
CA ALA A 94 6.40 11.03 0.55
C ALA A 94 5.88 9.60 0.29
N VAL A 95 5.28 9.35 -0.88
CA VAL A 95 4.85 8.01 -1.29
C VAL A 95 6.02 7.03 -1.28
N LYS A 96 7.17 7.39 -1.89
CA LYS A 96 8.35 6.52 -1.92
C LYS A 96 8.92 6.23 -0.52
N GLY A 97 9.00 7.25 0.33
CA GLY A 97 9.51 7.08 1.70
C GLY A 97 8.61 6.20 2.55
N ILE A 98 7.29 6.43 2.49
CA ILE A 98 6.32 5.63 3.25
C ILE A 98 6.28 4.19 2.72
N LEU A 99 6.29 3.97 1.40
CA LEU A 99 6.35 2.62 0.83
C LEU A 99 7.62 1.88 1.25
N ALA A 100 8.79 2.54 1.24
CA ALA A 100 10.03 1.88 1.67
C ALA A 100 9.96 1.34 3.11
N ASP A 101 9.39 2.12 4.04
CA ASP A 101 9.20 1.68 5.43
C ASP A 101 8.08 0.64 5.56
N HIS A 102 7.03 0.76 4.76
CA HIS A 102 5.87 -0.13 4.74
C HIS A 102 6.22 -1.52 4.20
N ASP A 103 6.83 -1.59 3.01
CA ASP A 103 7.27 -2.83 2.37
C ASP A 103 8.25 -3.59 3.28
N LEU A 104 9.10 -2.88 4.02
CA LEU A 104 10.00 -3.51 5.01
C LEU A 104 9.22 -4.23 6.12
N LEU A 105 8.12 -3.68 6.61
CA LEU A 105 7.29 -4.34 7.64
C LEU A 105 6.63 -5.61 7.12
N GLU A 106 6.34 -5.65 5.83
CA GLU A 106 5.61 -6.73 5.18
C GLU A 106 6.52 -7.86 4.70
N GLU A 107 7.64 -7.50 4.08
CA GLU A 107 8.55 -8.41 3.38
C GLU A 107 9.71 -8.93 4.23
N ARG A 108 10.11 -8.24 5.31
CA ARG A 108 11.23 -8.71 6.14
C ARG A 108 10.98 -10.12 6.69
N PRO A 109 12.02 -10.90 7.02
CA PRO A 109 11.83 -12.16 7.73
C PRO A 109 10.98 -11.98 8.99
N GLY A 110 9.93 -12.79 9.14
CA GLY A 110 8.92 -12.63 10.20
C GLY A 110 7.99 -11.43 10.04
N GLY A 111 8.01 -10.75 8.89
CA GLY A 111 7.12 -9.67 8.51
C GLY A 111 5.69 -10.13 8.26
N MET A 112 4.85 -9.22 7.76
CA MET A 112 3.42 -9.48 7.56
C MET A 112 3.18 -10.71 6.69
N TYR A 113 3.78 -10.77 5.50
CA TYR A 113 3.46 -11.82 4.53
C TYR A 113 3.90 -13.19 5.02
N GLU A 114 5.13 -13.33 5.52
CA GLU A 114 5.60 -14.59 6.08
C GLU A 114 4.76 -15.02 7.30
N SER A 115 4.38 -14.08 8.17
CA SER A 115 3.55 -14.37 9.35
C SER A 115 2.18 -14.91 8.94
N ILE A 116 1.54 -14.28 7.96
CA ILE A 116 0.21 -14.68 7.49
C ILE A 116 0.29 -16.00 6.72
N GLU A 117 1.31 -16.20 5.89
CA GLU A 117 1.57 -17.47 5.19
C GLU A 117 1.68 -18.62 6.21
N ASN A 118 2.54 -18.46 7.22
CA ASN A 118 2.74 -19.47 8.27
C ASN A 118 1.45 -19.76 9.05
N LEU A 119 0.69 -18.73 9.42
CA LEU A 119 -0.58 -18.87 10.13
C LEU A 119 -1.64 -19.57 9.27
N SER A 120 -1.62 -19.35 7.96
CA SER A 120 -2.63 -19.87 7.03
C SER A 120 -2.43 -21.34 6.73
N GLY A 121 -1.17 -21.82 6.68
CA GLY A 121 -0.85 -23.21 6.39
C GLY A 121 -1.56 -23.71 5.13
N ALA A 122 -2.36 -24.77 5.25
CA ALA A 122 -3.13 -25.33 4.14
C ALA A 122 -4.16 -24.35 3.51
N HIS A 123 -4.55 -23.29 4.21
CA HIS A 123 -5.50 -22.29 3.70
C HIS A 123 -4.84 -21.16 2.90
N ALA A 124 -3.51 -21.15 2.76
CA ALA A 124 -2.79 -20.08 2.05
C ALA A 124 -3.26 -19.93 0.59
N GLU A 125 -3.50 -21.04 -0.11
CA GLU A 125 -4.02 -21.04 -1.49
C GLU A 125 -5.42 -20.43 -1.60
N GLU A 126 -6.28 -20.65 -0.61
CA GLU A 126 -7.62 -20.03 -0.59
C GLU A 126 -7.55 -18.51 -0.41
N LEU A 127 -6.63 -18.04 0.44
CA LEU A 127 -6.40 -16.60 0.61
C LEU A 127 -5.82 -15.99 -0.66
N LEU A 128 -4.89 -16.69 -1.31
CA LEU A 128 -4.32 -16.25 -2.57
C LEU A 128 -5.38 -16.16 -3.68
N ALA A 129 -6.27 -17.15 -3.76
CA ALA A 129 -7.40 -17.12 -4.70
C ALA A 129 -8.32 -15.91 -4.43
N LYS A 130 -8.62 -15.60 -3.17
CA LYS A 130 -9.41 -14.41 -2.79
C LYS A 130 -8.71 -13.11 -3.14
N ALA A 131 -7.41 -13.00 -2.86
CA ALA A 131 -6.63 -11.82 -3.21
C ALA A 131 -6.68 -11.55 -4.72
N ARG A 132 -6.44 -12.59 -5.55
CA ARG A 132 -6.45 -12.49 -7.02
C ARG A 132 -7.77 -11.98 -7.60
N ILE A 133 -8.91 -12.35 -7.02
CA ILE A 133 -10.23 -11.92 -7.50
C ILE A 133 -10.71 -10.60 -6.89
N THR A 134 -9.88 -9.94 -6.06
CA THR A 134 -10.23 -8.63 -5.50
C THR A 134 -10.47 -7.65 -6.65
N PRO A 135 -11.63 -6.97 -6.69
CA PRO A 135 -11.98 -6.11 -7.80
C PRO A 135 -11.09 -4.86 -7.82
N GLU A 136 -10.84 -4.35 -9.03
CA GLU A 136 -10.20 -3.06 -9.23
C GLU A 136 -10.90 -1.94 -8.46
N VAL A 137 -10.12 -1.00 -7.93
CA VAL A 137 -10.67 0.18 -7.28
C VAL A 137 -11.05 1.21 -8.35
N ARG A 138 -12.28 1.70 -8.29
CA ARG A 138 -12.72 2.82 -9.15
C ARG A 138 -12.02 4.08 -8.68
N LEU A 139 -11.16 4.64 -9.52
CA LEU A 139 -10.50 5.91 -9.24
C LEU A 139 -11.47 7.07 -9.38
N GLN A 140 -11.37 8.00 -8.42
CA GLN A 140 -11.90 9.35 -8.58
C GLN A 140 -10.79 10.24 -9.17
N PRO A 141 -11.16 11.28 -9.95
CA PRO A 141 -10.22 12.31 -10.37
C PRO A 141 -9.46 12.87 -9.16
N ASN A 142 -8.20 13.24 -9.37
CA ASN A 142 -7.45 13.94 -8.35
C ASN A 142 -8.17 15.25 -7.96
N GLN A 143 -8.14 15.59 -6.68
CA GLN A 143 -8.79 16.78 -6.16
C GLN A 143 -7.76 17.82 -5.72
N THR A 144 -8.04 19.09 -5.99
CA THR A 144 -7.17 20.22 -5.65
C THR A 144 -7.78 21.09 -4.57
N GLY A 145 -6.93 21.82 -3.84
CA GLY A 145 -7.33 22.83 -2.85
C GLY A 145 -6.65 22.63 -1.51
N ASP A 146 -6.49 23.72 -0.76
CA ASP A 146 -5.72 23.72 0.49
C ASP A 146 -6.27 22.73 1.51
N HIS A 147 -7.60 22.62 1.62
CA HIS A 147 -8.25 21.66 2.51
C HIS A 147 -7.90 20.19 2.19
N ILE A 148 -7.64 19.85 0.92
CA ILE A 148 -7.18 18.51 0.49
C ILE A 148 -5.75 18.27 0.95
N LEU A 149 -4.87 19.25 0.76
CA LEU A 149 -3.47 19.16 1.20
C LEU A 149 -3.39 19.06 2.72
N GLU A 150 -4.16 19.86 3.46
CA GLU A 150 -4.22 19.81 4.92
C GLU A 150 -4.80 18.48 5.44
N ALA A 151 -5.82 17.92 4.77
CA ALA A 151 -6.31 16.58 5.09
C ALA A 151 -5.25 15.50 4.84
N THR A 152 -4.50 15.62 3.75
CA THR A 152 -3.39 14.72 3.38
C THR A 152 -2.28 14.79 4.42
N LYS A 153 -1.82 15.98 4.79
CA LYS A 153 -0.83 16.20 5.86
C LYS A 153 -1.26 15.56 7.18
N ARG A 154 -2.52 15.75 7.59
CA ARG A 154 -3.03 15.12 8.82
C ARG A 154 -3.03 13.58 8.74
N ALA A 155 -3.29 12.99 7.57
CA ALA A 155 -3.24 11.55 7.39
C ALA A 155 -1.81 11.01 7.48
N VAL A 156 -0.86 11.68 6.81
CA VAL A 156 0.58 11.38 6.86
C VAL A 156 1.10 11.49 8.30
N ALA A 157 0.73 12.56 9.02
CA ALA A 157 1.07 12.77 10.43
C ALA A 157 0.55 11.67 11.36
N ARG A 158 -0.68 11.17 11.15
CA ARG A 158 -1.22 10.05 11.94
C ARG A 158 -0.44 8.76 11.75
N ALA A 159 0.19 8.57 10.59
CA ALA A 159 1.06 7.43 10.33
C ALA A 159 2.48 7.59 10.88
N GLY A 160 2.79 8.73 11.49
CA GLY A 160 4.09 9.01 12.11
C GLY A 160 5.08 9.71 11.19
N TYR A 161 4.65 10.20 10.02
CA TYR A 161 5.50 10.92 9.08
C TYR A 161 5.12 12.40 9.03
N ASN A 162 6.04 13.27 8.58
CA ASN A 162 5.73 14.66 8.29
C ASN A 162 5.86 14.92 6.79
N LEU A 163 4.81 15.45 6.16
CA LEU A 163 4.83 15.70 4.71
C LEU A 163 5.90 16.73 4.32
N ASP A 164 6.16 17.69 5.21
CA ASP A 164 7.11 18.77 4.93
C ASP A 164 8.56 18.25 4.86
N ASP A 165 8.87 17.10 5.49
CA ASP A 165 10.19 16.44 5.44
C ASP A 165 10.52 15.91 4.02
N PHE A 166 9.52 15.82 3.13
CA PHE A 166 9.67 15.35 1.75
C PHE A 166 9.74 16.48 0.71
N SER A 167 9.74 17.74 1.14
CA SER A 167 9.70 18.91 0.25
C SER A 167 11.02 19.21 -0.45
#